data_AF-K8F6B1-F1
#
_entry.id   AF-K8F6B1-F1
#
_cell.length_a   1.000
_cell.length_b   1.000
_cell.length_c   1.000
_cell.angle_alpha   90.00
_cell.angle_beta   90.00
_cell.angle_gamma   90.00
#
_symmetry.space_group_name_H-M   'P 1'
#
loop_
_entity.id
_entity.type
_entity.pdbx_description
1 polymer ?
#
loop_
_entity_poly.entity_id
_entity_poly.type
_entity_poly.pdbx_seq_one_letter_code
_entity_poly.pdbx_strand_id
1 'polypeptide(L)'
;MRALSAPPPPPLVAVHAGSTTTTKTLRSRRFLNRDGRFYDNNDTNTNKDKDNNRRRLRRVKATSNNNNNNNDDPEEKKKPSFGGGTDSNGRMHVPTDAFGGMSPEFKAASALKTLFTMVAVRIVLAQEEGYDNEGGGGTPTSIALGKFLEENPLRDGNEWLQKMLECEQTELRLIALRLIEVRRAYAESQFDFNEVRNTARLEIEKDNDKLMVDYMKQSLSAE
;
A
#
# COMPACT_ATOMS: atom_id res chain seq x y z
N MET A 1 15.98 75.14 23.71
CA MET A 1 16.09 73.93 22.88
C MET A 1 14.93 73.93 21.89
N ARG A 2 15.18 74.33 20.63
CA ARG A 2 14.16 74.36 19.57
C ARG A 2 14.24 73.07 18.77
N ALA A 3 13.08 72.44 18.60
CA ALA A 3 12.88 71.15 17.97
C ALA A 3 13.25 71.15 16.48
N LEU A 4 13.81 70.02 16.04
CA LEU A 4 14.13 69.70 14.66
C LEU A 4 12.83 69.52 13.85
N SER A 5 12.82 70.16 12.68
CA SER A 5 11.75 70.09 11.68
C SER A 5 11.71 68.70 11.02
N ALA A 6 10.56 68.03 11.07
CA ALA A 6 10.32 66.79 10.32
C ALA A 6 9.82 67.11 8.88
N PRO A 7 10.23 66.34 7.85
CA PRO A 7 9.77 66.55 6.47
C PRO A 7 8.33 66.01 6.23
N PRO A 8 7.58 66.57 5.26
CA PRO A 8 6.18 66.24 5.02
C PRO A 8 5.97 64.89 4.33
N PRO A 9 4.83 64.20 4.56
CA PRO A 9 4.51 62.92 3.93
C PRO A 9 4.07 63.07 2.45
N PRO A 10 4.31 62.04 1.61
CA PRO A 10 3.88 62.05 0.21
C PRO A 10 2.36 61.90 0.05
N PRO A 11 1.77 62.44 -1.04
CA PRO A 11 0.33 62.45 -1.24
C PRO A 11 -0.24 61.08 -1.63
N LEU A 12 -1.38 60.74 -1.03
CA LEU A 12 -2.22 59.60 -1.39
C LEU A 12 -2.82 59.82 -2.78
N VAL A 13 -2.43 59.00 -3.74
CA VAL A 13 -3.10 58.93 -5.05
C VAL A 13 -4.29 57.99 -4.93
N ALA A 14 -5.49 58.57 -4.88
CA ALA A 14 -6.74 57.86 -5.08
C ALA A 14 -6.92 57.56 -6.57
N VAL A 15 -7.06 56.28 -6.95
CA VAL A 15 -7.57 55.88 -8.26
C VAL A 15 -8.92 55.20 -8.05
N HIS A 16 -9.96 55.86 -8.53
CA HIS A 16 -11.34 55.39 -8.52
C HIS A 16 -11.62 54.49 -9.73
N ALA A 17 -12.29 53.37 -9.43
CA ALA A 17 -13.34 52.71 -10.20
C ALA A 17 -13.23 52.59 -11.74
N GLY A 18 -12.88 51.38 -12.19
CA GLY A 18 -13.22 50.85 -13.51
C GLY A 18 -13.87 49.47 -13.37
N SER A 19 -15.21 49.45 -13.44
CA SER A 19 -16.04 48.26 -13.40
C SER A 19 -15.87 47.40 -14.66
N THR A 20 -15.46 46.14 -14.50
CA THR A 20 -15.87 45.05 -15.40
C THR A 20 -16.27 43.84 -14.57
N THR A 21 -17.55 43.75 -14.26
CA THR A 21 -18.19 42.54 -13.74
C THR A 21 -18.14 41.44 -14.79
N THR A 22 -17.21 40.49 -14.64
CA THR A 22 -17.34 39.15 -15.24
C THR A 22 -17.62 38.16 -14.13
N THR A 23 -18.91 37.98 -13.83
CA THR A 23 -19.42 36.86 -13.05
C THR A 23 -19.16 35.56 -13.81
N LYS A 24 -18.02 34.92 -13.55
CA LYS A 24 -17.84 33.49 -13.84
C LYS A 24 -18.22 32.72 -12.58
N THR A 25 -19.46 32.25 -12.54
CA THR A 25 -19.90 31.17 -11.66
C THR A 25 -18.91 30.02 -11.78
N LEU A 26 -18.08 29.81 -10.75
CA LEU A 26 -17.24 28.61 -10.65
C LEU A 26 -18.15 27.42 -10.37
N ARG A 27 -18.58 26.84 -11.49
CA ARG A 27 -19.21 25.55 -11.60
C ARG A 27 -18.32 24.54 -10.89
N SER A 28 -18.82 23.98 -9.79
CA SER A 28 -18.28 22.80 -9.11
C SER A 28 -17.87 21.77 -10.16
N ARG A 29 -16.56 21.66 -10.42
CA ARG A 29 -16.02 20.59 -11.26
C ARG A 29 -15.94 19.35 -10.38
N ARG A 30 -17.07 18.65 -10.32
CA ARG A 30 -17.07 17.21 -10.02
C ARG A 30 -16.09 16.58 -10.99
N PHE A 31 -15.04 15.98 -10.46
CA PHE A 31 -14.25 15.02 -11.21
C PHE A 31 -15.22 13.95 -11.69
N LEU A 32 -15.40 13.88 -13.01
CA LEU A 32 -16.09 12.77 -13.65
C LEU A 32 -15.19 11.54 -13.46
N ASN A 33 -15.55 10.72 -12.48
CA ASN A 33 -15.19 9.32 -12.49
C ASN A 33 -15.81 8.70 -13.74
N ARG A 34 -14.96 8.31 -14.70
CA ARG A 34 -15.31 7.42 -15.79
C ARG A 34 -15.37 6.01 -15.20
N ASP A 35 -16.48 5.73 -14.53
CA ASP A 35 -17.14 4.42 -14.44
C ASP A 35 -18.22 4.52 -13.36
N GLY A 36 -19.43 4.85 -13.80
CA GLY A 36 -20.63 4.89 -12.97
C GLY A 36 -21.06 3.49 -12.53
N ARG A 37 -20.34 2.89 -11.59
CA ARG A 37 -20.81 1.69 -10.88
C ARG A 37 -20.93 1.98 -9.39
N PHE A 38 -22.17 2.13 -8.96
CA PHE A 38 -22.56 1.88 -7.58
C PHE A 38 -22.23 0.43 -7.25
N TYR A 39 -21.44 0.21 -6.19
CA TYR A 39 -21.40 -1.07 -5.51
C TYR A 39 -21.96 -0.85 -4.11
N ASP A 40 -23.22 -1.24 -3.94
CA ASP A 40 -23.78 -1.59 -2.63
C ASP A 40 -23.12 -2.90 -2.18
N ASN A 41 -22.54 -2.91 -0.99
CA ASN A 41 -22.10 -4.13 -0.33
C ASN A 41 -22.71 -4.19 1.08
N ASN A 42 -24.03 -4.40 1.11
CA ASN A 42 -24.66 -5.17 2.16
C ASN A 42 -25.14 -6.45 1.49
N ASP A 43 -24.54 -7.59 1.84
CA ASP A 43 -25.30 -8.77 2.24
C ASP A 43 -24.36 -9.89 2.71
N THR A 44 -24.55 -10.24 3.97
CA THR A 44 -24.04 -11.43 4.62
C THR A 44 -24.89 -12.65 4.20
N ASN A 45 -24.21 -13.75 3.87
CA ASN A 45 -24.59 -15.13 4.20
C ASN A 45 -26.00 -15.66 3.81
N THR A 46 -26.08 -16.68 2.93
CA THR A 46 -26.67 -18.03 3.16
C THR A 46 -27.08 -18.75 1.86
N ASN A 47 -27.16 -20.09 1.96
CA ASN A 47 -27.65 -21.12 1.02
C ASN A 47 -26.62 -21.68 0.02
N LYS A 48 -26.01 -22.85 0.27
CA LYS A 48 -26.57 -24.23 0.26
C LYS A 48 -27.39 -24.57 -0.99
N ASP A 49 -26.92 -25.64 -1.64
CA ASP A 49 -27.60 -26.53 -2.58
C ASP A 49 -28.01 -25.95 -3.94
N LYS A 50 -27.20 -26.29 -4.96
CA LYS A 50 -27.58 -27.09 -6.14
C LYS A 50 -26.56 -26.88 -7.27
N ASP A 51 -25.81 -27.93 -7.61
CA ASP A 51 -25.94 -28.60 -8.92
C ASP A 51 -24.74 -29.51 -9.21
N ASN A 52 -24.99 -30.77 -8.85
CA ASN A 52 -24.36 -31.96 -9.40
C ASN A 52 -24.54 -32.01 -10.92
N ASN A 53 -23.55 -31.62 -11.73
CA ASN A 53 -23.43 -32.19 -13.09
C ASN A 53 -22.10 -31.96 -13.84
N ARG A 54 -20.94 -32.25 -13.24
CA ARG A 54 -19.69 -32.44 -14.01
C ARG A 54 -18.87 -33.64 -13.52
N ARG A 55 -19.45 -34.84 -13.64
CA ARG A 55 -18.69 -36.10 -13.73
C ARG A 55 -18.78 -36.64 -15.15
N ARG A 56 -17.71 -36.50 -15.93
CA ARG A 56 -17.38 -37.46 -16.98
C ARG A 56 -15.86 -37.52 -17.21
N LEU A 57 -15.33 -38.71 -16.93
CA LEU A 57 -14.12 -39.32 -17.52
C LEU A 57 -12.75 -38.80 -17.07
N ARG A 58 -12.31 -39.24 -15.89
CA ARG A 58 -10.95 -39.83 -15.74
C ARG A 58 -11.01 -41.03 -14.79
N ARG A 59 -10.79 -42.19 -15.39
CA ARG A 59 -10.71 -43.53 -14.77
C ARG A 59 -9.23 -43.81 -14.48
N VAL A 60 -8.81 -43.76 -13.22
CA VAL A 60 -7.58 -44.45 -12.76
C VAL A 60 -7.81 -44.97 -11.33
N LYS A 61 -7.79 -46.30 -11.22
CA LYS A 61 -7.62 -47.18 -10.05
C LYS A 61 -7.84 -46.57 -8.66
N ALA A 62 -9.01 -46.85 -8.09
CA ALA A 62 -9.20 -46.94 -6.65
C ALA A 62 -8.81 -48.35 -6.19
N THR A 63 -7.78 -48.47 -5.36
CA THR A 63 -7.56 -49.64 -4.52
C THR A 63 -8.55 -49.55 -3.37
N SER A 64 -9.57 -50.41 -3.42
CA SER A 64 -10.48 -50.65 -2.32
C SER A 64 -9.69 -51.30 -1.19
N ASN A 65 -9.60 -50.65 -0.02
CA ASN A 65 -9.31 -51.35 1.22
C ASN A 65 -10.33 -50.91 2.26
N ASN A 66 -11.35 -51.74 2.35
CA ASN A 66 -12.37 -51.74 3.37
C ASN A 66 -11.74 -52.36 4.62
N ASN A 67 -11.56 -51.58 5.70
CA ASN A 67 -11.33 -52.13 7.03
C ASN A 67 -12.04 -51.24 8.05
N ASN A 68 -13.24 -51.67 8.42
CA ASN A 68 -13.84 -51.36 9.71
C ASN A 68 -12.87 -51.83 10.80
N ASN A 69 -12.47 -50.95 11.70
CA ASN A 69 -12.09 -51.33 13.06
C ASN A 69 -12.44 -50.17 14.00
N ASN A 70 -13.50 -50.37 14.76
CA ASN A 70 -13.75 -49.66 16.01
C ASN A 70 -12.57 -49.96 16.94
N ASN A 71 -11.85 -48.94 17.39
CA ASN A 71 -11.03 -48.98 18.58
C ASN A 71 -11.09 -47.59 19.23
N ASP A 72 -11.80 -47.54 20.36
CA ASP A 72 -11.68 -46.49 21.36
C ASP A 72 -10.31 -46.61 22.04
N ASP A 73 -9.42 -45.62 21.89
CA ASP A 73 -8.27 -45.38 22.79
C ASP A 73 -7.65 -43.97 22.52
N PRO A 74 -6.88 -43.40 23.47
CA PRO A 74 -7.07 -42.03 23.93
C PRO A 74 -6.19 -41.01 23.21
N GLU A 75 -6.69 -39.77 23.19
CA GLU A 75 -6.02 -38.48 22.96
C GLU A 75 -4.50 -38.57 22.67
N GLU A 76 -4.16 -38.88 21.43
CA GLU A 76 -2.78 -38.84 20.95
C GLU A 76 -2.33 -37.37 20.96
N LYS A 77 -1.56 -37.00 22.00
CA LYS A 77 -0.82 -35.74 22.06
C LYS A 77 0.05 -35.64 20.81
N LYS A 78 -0.45 -34.93 19.78
CA LYS A 78 0.30 -34.61 18.56
C LYS A 78 1.64 -34.02 18.96
N LYS A 79 2.70 -34.80 18.77
CA LYS A 79 4.08 -34.32 18.96
C LYS A 79 4.28 -33.11 18.05
N PRO A 80 4.92 -32.03 18.52
CA PRO A 80 5.21 -30.89 17.68
C PRO A 80 6.12 -31.36 16.53
N SER A 81 5.57 -31.34 15.32
CA SER A 81 6.29 -31.67 14.10
C SER A 81 7.29 -30.55 13.80
N PHE A 82 8.47 -30.62 14.42
CA PHE A 82 9.62 -29.76 14.16
C PHE A 82 10.31 -30.13 12.83
N GLY A 83 9.54 -30.37 11.78
CA GLY A 83 10.02 -30.79 10.47
C GLY A 83 9.43 -29.92 9.38
N GLY A 84 10.27 -29.10 8.75
CA GLY A 84 9.96 -28.48 7.46
C GLY A 84 9.67 -29.59 6.45
N GLY A 85 8.40 -29.78 6.15
CA GLY A 85 7.90 -30.81 5.27
C GLY A 85 6.57 -30.38 4.66
N THR A 86 6.27 -30.90 3.48
CA THR A 86 4.96 -30.72 2.85
C THR A 86 3.92 -31.55 3.60
N ASP A 87 2.78 -30.95 3.94
CA ASP A 87 1.65 -31.69 4.53
C ASP A 87 1.07 -32.69 3.49
N SER A 88 0.15 -33.55 3.93
CA SER A 88 -0.53 -34.51 3.04
C SER A 88 -1.35 -33.86 1.92
N ASN A 89 -1.53 -32.53 1.96
CA ASN A 89 -2.18 -31.73 0.92
C ASN A 89 -1.16 -30.98 0.03
N GLY A 90 0.13 -31.25 0.20
CA GLY A 90 1.22 -30.63 -0.57
C GLY A 90 1.58 -29.20 -0.14
N ARG A 91 1.07 -28.71 0.99
CA ARG A 91 1.41 -27.39 1.52
C ARG A 91 2.74 -27.45 2.25
N MET A 92 3.69 -26.62 1.85
CA MET A 92 4.98 -26.50 2.54
C MET A 92 4.77 -25.87 3.92
N HIS A 93 5.14 -26.57 4.98
CA HIS A 93 5.14 -26.00 6.32
C HIS A 93 6.39 -25.13 6.51
N VAL A 94 6.17 -23.86 6.82
CA VAL A 94 7.23 -22.94 7.22
C VAL A 94 7.49 -23.13 8.71
N PRO A 95 8.73 -23.47 9.13
CA PRO A 95 9.08 -23.59 10.53
C PRO A 95 8.72 -22.33 11.33
N THR A 96 8.12 -22.52 12.50
CA THR A 96 7.59 -21.42 13.33
C THR A 96 8.68 -20.51 13.92
N ASP A 97 9.93 -20.96 13.95
CA ASP A 97 11.10 -20.20 14.42
C ASP A 97 11.68 -19.26 13.35
N ALA A 98 11.46 -19.54 12.06
CA ALA A 98 12.10 -18.86 10.94
C ALA A 98 11.76 -17.37 10.83
N PHE A 99 10.70 -16.91 11.49
CA PHE A 99 10.19 -15.55 11.40
C PHE A 99 9.89 -14.93 12.79
N GLY A 100 10.56 -15.40 13.85
CA GLY A 100 10.38 -14.88 15.20
C GLY A 100 8.95 -15.06 15.71
N GLY A 101 8.31 -16.18 15.36
CA GLY A 101 6.91 -16.50 15.72
C GLY A 101 5.85 -15.83 14.85
N MET A 102 6.21 -14.97 13.89
CA MET A 102 5.26 -14.40 12.92
C MET A 102 5.14 -15.28 11.68
N SER A 103 3.97 -15.30 11.03
CA SER A 103 3.85 -15.91 9.70
C SER A 103 4.62 -15.09 8.64
N PRO A 104 5.22 -15.71 7.61
CA PRO A 104 5.84 -15.01 6.49
C PRO A 104 4.90 -14.00 5.81
N GLU A 105 3.62 -14.34 5.69
CA GLU A 105 2.59 -13.50 5.09
C GLU A 105 2.40 -12.21 5.90
N PHE A 106 2.39 -12.32 7.22
CA PHE A 106 2.33 -11.16 8.11
C PHE A 106 3.59 -10.29 7.98
N LYS A 107 4.78 -10.90 7.85
CA LYS A 107 6.02 -10.15 7.63
C LYS A 107 6.00 -9.38 6.31
N ALA A 108 5.52 -10.01 5.23
CA ALA A 108 5.33 -9.36 3.93
C ALA A 108 4.29 -8.22 4.01
N ALA A 109 3.16 -8.45 4.68
CA ALA A 109 2.14 -7.41 4.90
C ALA A 109 2.71 -6.22 5.69
N SER A 110 3.57 -6.47 6.69
CA SER A 110 4.25 -5.41 7.44
C SER A 110 5.16 -4.57 6.55
N ALA A 111 5.86 -5.17 5.59
CA ALA A 111 6.66 -4.43 4.62
C ALA A 111 5.79 -3.58 3.68
N LEU A 112 4.66 -4.12 3.23
CA LEU A 112 3.70 -3.38 2.40
C LEU A 112 3.14 -2.14 3.11
N LYS A 113 2.89 -2.20 4.43
CA LYS A 113 2.45 -1.03 5.21
C LYS A 113 3.43 0.14 5.15
N THR A 114 4.72 -0.14 5.28
CA THR A 114 5.77 0.88 5.12
C THR A 114 5.81 1.39 3.69
N LEU A 115 5.76 0.49 2.70
CA LEU A 115 5.73 0.86 1.28
C LEU A 115 4.58 1.83 0.96
N PHE A 116 3.36 1.53 1.41
CA PHE A 116 2.21 2.41 1.18
C PHE A 116 2.36 3.78 1.84
N THR A 117 3.08 3.86 2.95
CA THR A 117 3.39 5.15 3.58
C THR A 117 4.37 5.95 2.73
N MET A 118 5.40 5.30 2.15
CA MET A 118 6.30 5.94 1.18
C MET A 118 5.56 6.40 -0.08
N VAL A 119 4.68 5.57 -0.61
CA VAL A 119 3.86 5.90 -1.79
C VAL A 119 2.96 7.10 -1.49
N ALA A 120 2.32 7.14 -0.32
CA ALA A 120 1.48 8.27 0.07
C ALA A 120 2.28 9.58 0.16
N VAL A 121 3.49 9.55 0.71
CA VAL A 121 4.39 10.72 0.73
C VAL A 121 4.66 11.21 -0.69
N ARG A 122 4.99 10.30 -1.62
CA ARG A 122 5.24 10.64 -3.03
C ARG A 122 4.01 11.24 -3.71
N ILE A 123 2.82 10.66 -3.49
CA ILE A 123 1.57 11.18 -4.04
C ILE A 123 1.29 12.60 -3.52
N VAL A 124 1.42 12.83 -2.22
CA VAL A 124 1.14 14.15 -1.63
C VAL A 124 2.14 15.18 -2.13
N LEU A 125 3.44 14.87 -2.18
CA LEU A 125 4.44 15.80 -2.75
C LEU A 125 4.10 16.19 -4.20
N ALA A 126 3.77 15.21 -5.05
CA ALA A 126 3.40 15.49 -6.44
C ALA A 126 2.11 16.33 -6.56
N GLN A 127 1.14 16.13 -5.67
CA GLN A 127 -0.09 16.95 -5.64
C GLN A 127 0.20 18.41 -5.29
N GLU A 128 1.17 18.66 -4.41
CA GLU A 128 1.57 20.00 -4.03
C GLU A 128 2.39 20.70 -5.13
N GLU A 129 3.29 19.98 -5.80
CA GLU A 129 4.04 20.49 -6.96
C GLU A 129 3.10 20.90 -8.11
N GLY A 130 2.05 20.11 -8.38
CA GLY A 130 1.06 20.44 -9.40
C GLY A 130 0.09 21.57 -9.02
N TYR A 131 0.03 21.95 -7.73
CA TYR A 131 -0.79 23.06 -7.26
C TYR A 131 -0.11 24.42 -7.52
N ASP A 132 1.21 24.46 -7.40
CA ASP A 132 2.05 25.65 -7.65
C ASP A 132 2.30 25.86 -9.16
N ASN A 133 1.25 26.25 -9.89
CA ASN A 133 1.32 26.57 -11.32
C ASN A 133 1.97 27.94 -11.62
N GLU A 134 2.50 28.65 -10.62
CA GLU A 134 2.91 30.06 -10.77
C GLU A 134 4.28 30.46 -10.17
N GLY A 135 5.02 29.61 -9.43
CA GLY A 135 6.20 30.14 -8.73
C GLY A 135 7.39 29.22 -8.43
N GLY A 136 7.36 27.92 -8.75
CA GLY A 136 8.52 27.02 -8.61
C GLY A 136 9.11 26.91 -7.20
N GLY A 137 8.40 27.41 -6.18
CA GLY A 137 8.87 27.51 -4.79
C GLY A 137 8.42 26.36 -3.91
N GLY A 138 7.42 25.60 -4.37
CA GLY A 138 6.78 24.56 -3.58
C GLY A 138 5.80 25.15 -2.57
N THR A 139 4.74 24.41 -2.25
CA THR A 139 3.79 24.85 -1.22
C THR A 139 4.45 24.75 0.16
N PRO A 140 3.96 25.50 1.18
CA PRO A 140 4.43 25.34 2.55
C PRO A 140 4.35 23.88 3.03
N THR A 141 3.35 23.14 2.55
CA THR A 141 3.18 21.71 2.80
C THR A 141 4.30 20.88 2.17
N SER A 142 4.65 21.10 0.90
CA SER A 142 5.72 20.33 0.24
C SER A 142 7.08 20.60 0.87
N ILE A 143 7.36 21.85 1.24
CA ILE A 143 8.61 22.26 1.90
C ILE A 143 8.71 21.61 3.29
N ALA A 144 7.65 21.71 4.11
CA ALA A 144 7.64 21.14 5.45
C ALA A 144 7.75 19.60 5.44
N LEU A 145 7.02 18.94 4.53
CA LEU A 145 7.08 17.49 4.36
C LEU A 145 8.45 17.03 3.85
N GLY A 146 9.02 17.73 2.88
CA GLY A 146 10.37 17.46 2.35
C GLY A 146 11.43 17.57 3.44
N LYS A 147 11.42 18.68 4.18
CA LYS A 147 12.34 18.89 5.31
C LYS A 147 12.19 17.81 6.40
N PHE A 148 10.96 17.48 6.77
CA PHE A 148 10.72 16.43 7.77
C PHE A 148 11.24 15.07 7.32
N LEU A 149 11.12 14.74 6.02
CA LEU A 149 11.63 13.50 5.45
C LEU A 149 13.16 13.44 5.41
N GLU A 150 13.83 14.58 5.18
CA GLU A 150 15.29 14.69 5.25
C GLU A 150 15.82 14.47 6.67
N GLU A 151 15.18 15.09 7.66
CA GLU A 151 15.55 14.98 9.08
C GLU A 151 15.18 13.61 9.67
N ASN A 152 14.08 13.02 9.20
CA ASN A 152 13.55 11.75 9.68
C ASN A 152 13.37 10.79 8.50
N PRO A 153 14.34 9.90 8.23
CA PRO A 153 14.20 8.95 7.13
C PRO A 153 13.08 7.94 7.40
N LEU A 154 12.22 7.72 6.42
CA LEU A 154 11.07 6.81 6.52
C LEU A 154 11.56 5.36 6.48
N ARG A 155 11.63 4.72 7.65
CA ARG A 155 12.01 3.31 7.83
C ARG A 155 10.81 2.45 8.24
N ASP A 156 10.15 2.82 9.33
CA ASP A 156 8.88 2.25 9.75
C ASP A 156 7.78 3.27 9.51
N GLY A 157 6.82 2.96 8.65
CA GLY A 157 5.78 3.93 8.27
C GLY A 157 4.88 4.35 9.43
N ASN A 158 4.62 3.47 10.40
CA ASN A 158 3.76 3.79 11.53
C ASN A 158 4.49 4.63 12.58
N GLU A 159 5.71 4.23 12.95
CA GLU A 159 6.54 5.01 13.88
C GLU A 159 6.83 6.41 13.32
N TRP A 160 7.10 6.49 12.01
CA TRP A 160 7.39 7.76 11.34
C TRP A 160 6.18 8.70 11.34
N LEU A 161 4.97 8.20 11.04
CA LEU A 161 3.75 9.00 11.12
C LEU A 161 3.41 9.39 12.56
N GLN A 162 3.67 8.52 13.53
CA GLN A 162 3.48 8.85 14.95
C GLN A 162 4.37 10.03 15.35
N LYS A 163 5.67 10.00 15.00
CA LYS A 163 6.57 11.13 15.24
C LYS A 163 6.06 12.42 14.63
N MET A 164 5.52 12.36 13.41
CA MET A 164 4.96 13.52 12.72
C MET A 164 3.69 14.07 13.42
N LEU A 165 2.86 13.19 13.98
CA LEU A 165 1.67 13.56 14.76
C LEU A 165 1.99 14.15 16.13
N GLU A 166 3.14 13.78 16.70
CA GLU A 166 3.64 14.27 18.00
C GLU A 166 4.35 15.62 17.89
N CYS A 167 4.68 16.09 16.68
CA CYS A 167 5.28 17.40 16.45
C CYS A 167 4.38 18.55 16.93
N GLU A 168 5.00 19.61 17.47
CA GLU A 168 4.29 20.81 17.93
C GLU A 168 3.66 21.60 16.76
N GLN A 169 4.25 21.52 15.57
CA GLN A 169 3.78 22.22 14.38
C GLN A 169 2.45 21.63 13.90
N THR A 170 1.38 22.42 13.98
CA THR A 170 0.04 22.03 13.49
C THR A 170 0.05 21.61 12.03
N GLU A 171 0.83 22.27 11.17
CA GLU A 171 0.96 21.92 9.75
C GLU A 171 1.44 20.47 9.55
N LEU A 172 2.48 20.04 10.27
CA LEU A 172 3.00 18.66 10.16
C LEU A 172 1.95 17.63 10.58
N ARG A 173 1.14 17.93 11.61
CA ARG A 173 0.06 17.05 12.07
C ARG A 173 -1.05 16.94 11.03
N LEU A 174 -1.43 18.05 10.39
CA LEU A 174 -2.42 18.04 9.30
C LEU A 174 -1.91 17.24 8.08
N ILE A 175 -0.62 17.37 7.75
CA ILE A 175 0.01 16.58 6.69
C ILE A 175 -0.01 15.09 7.04
N ALA A 176 0.32 14.72 8.29
CA ALA A 176 0.27 13.34 8.75
C ALA A 176 -1.13 12.73 8.60
N LEU A 177 -2.19 13.47 8.95
CA LEU A 177 -3.58 13.03 8.75
C LEU A 177 -3.89 12.79 7.27
N ARG A 178 -3.48 13.71 6.38
CA ARG A 178 -3.62 13.54 4.94
C ARG A 178 -2.88 12.30 4.43
N LEU A 179 -1.67 12.04 4.92
CA LEU A 179 -0.91 10.85 4.55
C LEU A 179 -1.58 9.55 5.01
N ILE A 180 -2.21 9.55 6.19
CA ILE A 180 -2.98 8.41 6.70
C ILE A 180 -4.18 8.11 5.80
N GLU A 181 -4.88 9.14 5.33
CA GLU A 181 -6.00 9.00 4.39
C GLU A 181 -5.53 8.48 3.03
N VAL A 182 -4.48 9.08 2.47
CA VAL A 182 -3.94 8.71 1.15
C VAL A 182 -3.43 7.28 1.14
N ARG A 183 -2.65 6.85 2.15
CA ARG A 183 -2.14 5.46 2.19
C ARG A 183 -3.26 4.43 2.34
N ARG A 184 -4.34 4.78 3.04
CA ARG A 184 -5.54 3.93 3.15
C ARG A 184 -6.24 3.83 1.80
N ALA A 185 -6.54 4.96 1.18
CA ALA A 185 -7.21 4.99 -0.11
C ALA A 185 -6.41 4.25 -1.20
N TYR A 186 -5.08 4.39 -1.19
CA TYR A 186 -4.19 3.68 -2.10
C TYR A 186 -4.26 2.16 -1.90
N ALA A 187 -4.16 1.70 -0.64
CA ALA A 187 -4.21 0.28 -0.31
C ALA A 187 -5.58 -0.36 -0.63
N GLU A 188 -6.68 0.39 -0.43
CA GLU A 188 -8.03 -0.13 -0.66
C GLU A 188 -8.46 -0.15 -2.14
N SER A 189 -8.03 0.84 -2.93
CA SER A 189 -8.64 1.07 -4.25
C SER A 189 -7.68 1.12 -5.43
N GLN A 190 -6.37 1.33 -5.20
CA GLN A 190 -5.40 1.56 -6.28
C GLN A 190 -4.36 0.44 -6.40
N PHE A 191 -3.98 -0.17 -5.27
CA PHE A 191 -2.96 -1.19 -5.26
C PHE A 191 -3.51 -2.55 -5.72
N ASP A 192 -2.98 -3.08 -6.81
CA ASP A 192 -3.41 -4.37 -7.35
C ASP A 192 -2.65 -5.53 -6.69
N PHE A 193 -3.27 -6.12 -5.67
CA PHE A 193 -2.72 -7.31 -4.99
C PHE A 193 -2.66 -8.56 -5.89
N ASN A 194 -3.53 -8.66 -6.91
CA ASN A 194 -3.50 -9.80 -7.82
C ASN A 194 -2.30 -9.71 -8.74
N GLU A 195 -1.99 -8.50 -9.23
CA GLU A 195 -0.81 -8.28 -10.03
C GLU A 195 0.46 -8.60 -9.25
N VAL A 196 0.59 -8.12 -8.01
CA VAL A 196 1.74 -8.48 -7.13
C VAL A 196 1.93 -9.99 -7.02
N ARG A 197 0.84 -10.74 -6.83
CA ARG A 197 0.89 -12.20 -6.76
C ARG A 197 1.36 -12.83 -8.08
N ASN A 198 0.88 -12.31 -9.21
CA ASN A 198 1.21 -12.83 -10.53
C ASN A 198 2.67 -12.51 -10.90
N THR A 199 3.06 -11.24 -10.75
CA THR A 199 4.43 -10.76 -11.02
C THR A 199 5.44 -11.49 -10.15
N ALA A 200 5.20 -11.62 -8.83
CA ALA A 200 6.15 -12.30 -7.94
C ALA A 200 6.39 -13.77 -8.35
N ARG A 201 5.37 -14.47 -8.84
CA ARG A 201 5.52 -15.85 -9.32
C ARG A 201 6.29 -15.91 -10.64
N LEU A 202 5.94 -15.03 -11.57
CA LEU A 202 6.56 -14.96 -12.89
C LEU A 202 8.05 -14.60 -12.77
N GLU A 203 8.40 -13.63 -11.92
CA GLU A 203 9.78 -13.22 -11.72
C GLU A 203 10.61 -14.33 -11.08
N ILE A 204 10.08 -15.07 -10.10
CA ILE A 204 10.79 -16.22 -9.52
C ILE A 204 11.06 -17.30 -10.58
N GLU A 205 10.09 -17.63 -11.42
CA GLU A 205 10.27 -18.61 -12.50
C GLU A 205 11.34 -18.16 -13.49
N LYS A 206 11.24 -16.91 -13.96
CA LYS A 206 12.19 -16.30 -14.89
C LYS A 206 13.60 -16.23 -14.32
N ASP A 207 13.74 -15.84 -13.06
CA ASP A 207 15.04 -15.71 -12.40
C ASP A 207 15.66 -17.09 -12.16
N ASN A 208 14.87 -18.10 -11.79
CA ASN A 208 15.36 -19.47 -11.67
C ASN A 208 15.85 -20.02 -13.03
N ASP A 209 15.08 -19.83 -14.09
CA ASP A 209 15.48 -20.24 -15.44
C ASP A 209 16.78 -19.56 -15.87
N LYS A 210 16.90 -18.26 -15.61
CA LYS A 210 18.12 -17.50 -15.89
C LYS A 210 19.32 -18.03 -15.11
N LEU A 211 19.15 -18.26 -13.80
CA LEU A 211 20.22 -18.79 -12.94
C LEU A 211 20.70 -20.17 -13.44
N MET A 212 19.79 -21.03 -13.87
CA MET A 212 20.13 -22.34 -14.43
C MET A 212 20.90 -22.21 -15.75
N VAL A 213 20.46 -21.34 -16.66
CA VAL A 213 21.15 -21.08 -17.92
C VAL A 213 22.54 -20.48 -17.70
N ASP A 214 22.67 -19.52 -16.79
CA ASP A 214 23.93 -18.87 -16.49
C ASP A 214 24.92 -19.86 -15.83
N TYR A 215 24.44 -20.73 -14.94
CA TYR A 215 25.23 -21.82 -14.38
C TYR A 215 25.73 -22.79 -15.45
N MET A 216 24.86 -23.22 -16.37
CA MET A 216 25.26 -24.12 -17.47
C MET A 216 26.33 -23.47 -18.35
N LYS A 217 26.16 -22.20 -18.73
CA LYS A 217 27.16 -21.46 -19.51
C LYS A 217 28.50 -21.38 -18.80
N GLN A 218 28.50 -21.10 -17.50
CA GLN A 218 29.74 -21.04 -16.71
C GLN A 218 30.45 -22.40 -16.71
N SER A 219 29.71 -23.50 -16.48
CA SER A 219 30.30 -24.85 -16.47
C SER A 219 30.88 -25.26 -17.83
N LEU A 220 30.24 -24.86 -18.94
CA LEU A 220 30.73 -25.16 -20.30
C LEU A 220 31.92 -24.28 -20.73
N SER A 221 32.09 -23.12 -20.10
CA SER A 221 33.23 -22.23 -20.36
C SER A 221 34.44 -22.49 -19.45
N ALA A 222 34.28 -23.34 -18.44
CA ALA A 222 35.33 -23.70 -17.49
C ALA A 222 36.15 -24.92 -17.93
N GLU A 223 35.85 -25.47 -19.10
CA GLU A 223 36.54 -26.59 -19.79
C GLU A 223 37.27 -26.07 -21.04
#